data_AF-A0A353RP13-F1
#
_entry.id   AF-A0A353RP13-F1
#
_cell.length_a   1.000
_cell.length_b   1.000
_cell.length_c   1.000
_cell.angle_alpha   90.00
_cell.angle_beta   90.00
_cell.angle_gamma   90.00
#
_symmetry.space_group_name_H-M   'P 1'
#
loop_
_entity.id
_entity.type
_entity.pdbx_description
1 polymer ?
#
loop_
_entity_poly.entity_id
_entity_poly.type
_entity_poly.pdbx_seq_one_letter_code
_entity_poly.pdbx_strand_id
1 'polypeptide(L)'
;NGGALFLKLLKPVSLSPQAYTWNLMMKNIYSAGHAAYNMQRDHFRLQITWQSDTTGTYLNYIPENGIGDKLLLQVLQLDRLDSRNNEQPDGNFDFLEGYTVDSQNGRIIFPVVEPFGSYLRKKIGNDVVSEKYIYEELYDSTLTVARQLPEKNKFRISGEYRGSPDSQITLNAMNVARGSVRVTAGGVTLTEGVDYTVDYVSGTVNIINQAILAAGTPVSVTLESQQMMQMQRKTLMGLDLQYDLSKHLSLGATLMHYSEKPLTMKPFFGDESSKNTLWGTHVNYKRQSYALTNLIDRLPFVEATAPSQL
;
A
#
# COMPACT_ATOMS: atom_id res chain seq x y z
N ASN A 1 -24.60 -17.84 -50.58
CA ASN A 1 -25.01 -16.59 -49.90
C ASN A 1 -24.11 -16.34 -48.69
N GLY A 2 -22.95 -15.70 -48.90
CA GLY A 2 -22.09 -15.25 -47.81
C GLY A 2 -22.36 -13.77 -47.56
N GLY A 3 -23.21 -13.44 -46.58
CA GLY A 3 -23.45 -12.05 -46.18
C GLY A 3 -22.29 -11.52 -45.34
N ALA A 4 -21.97 -10.24 -45.49
CA ALA A 4 -21.02 -9.54 -44.61
C ALA A 4 -21.78 -8.82 -43.48
N LEU A 5 -21.24 -8.92 -42.25
CA LEU A 5 -21.74 -8.19 -41.09
C LEU A 5 -21.01 -6.85 -40.98
N PHE A 6 -21.75 -5.74 -41.01
CA PHE A 6 -21.21 -4.40 -40.81
C PHE A 6 -21.16 -4.06 -39.32
N LEU A 7 -19.98 -3.67 -38.83
CA LEU A 7 -19.73 -3.31 -37.44
C LEU A 7 -18.96 -1.99 -37.35
N LYS A 8 -18.99 -1.32 -36.19
CA LYS A 8 -18.15 -0.15 -35.92
C LYS A 8 -16.77 -0.59 -35.40
N LEU A 9 -15.71 -0.07 -36.01
CA LEU A 9 -14.35 -0.33 -35.54
C LEU A 9 -14.01 0.57 -34.34
N LEU A 10 -13.57 -0.05 -33.24
CA LEU A 10 -13.07 0.66 -32.05
C LEU A 10 -11.54 0.65 -31.95
N LYS A 11 -10.88 -0.40 -32.46
CA LYS A 11 -9.42 -0.54 -32.43
C LYS A 11 -8.91 -1.18 -33.72
N PRO A 12 -8.13 -0.48 -34.56
CA PRO A 12 -7.50 -1.03 -35.75
C PRO A 12 -6.35 -1.96 -35.37
N VAL A 13 -5.92 -2.78 -36.35
CA VAL A 13 -4.76 -3.67 -36.22
C VAL A 13 -3.48 -2.88 -35.95
N SER A 14 -3.28 -1.78 -36.69
CA SER A 14 -2.22 -0.81 -36.43
C SER A 14 -2.80 0.39 -35.70
N LEU A 15 -2.60 0.43 -34.37
CA LEU A 15 -3.04 1.54 -33.53
C LEU A 15 -1.98 2.63 -33.55
N SER A 16 -2.30 3.75 -34.20
CA SER A 16 -1.44 4.94 -34.29
C SER A 16 -2.22 6.18 -33.84
N PRO A 17 -1.57 7.21 -33.30
CA PRO A 17 -2.25 8.48 -32.97
C PRO A 17 -3.03 9.14 -34.11
N GLN A 18 -2.59 8.91 -35.35
CA GLN A 18 -3.25 9.44 -36.55
C GLN A 18 -4.49 8.62 -36.96
N ALA A 19 -4.76 7.49 -36.31
CA ALA A 19 -5.92 6.66 -36.63
C ALA A 19 -7.22 7.33 -36.16
N TYR A 20 -8.28 7.25 -36.95
CA TYR A 20 -9.59 7.84 -36.64
C TYR A 20 -10.23 7.28 -35.36
N THR A 21 -9.81 6.10 -34.90
CA THR A 21 -10.28 5.49 -33.65
C THR A 21 -9.44 5.87 -32.43
N TRP A 22 -8.34 6.62 -32.58
CA TRP A 22 -7.42 6.91 -31.48
C TRP A 22 -8.11 7.64 -30.32
N ASN A 23 -9.00 8.57 -30.66
CA ASN A 23 -9.78 9.34 -29.68
C ASN A 23 -10.95 8.53 -29.09
N LEU A 24 -11.26 7.34 -29.62
CA LEU A 24 -12.23 6.43 -29.01
C LEU A 24 -11.63 5.66 -27.82
N MET A 25 -10.30 5.58 -27.74
CA MET A 25 -9.62 4.97 -26.61
C MET A 25 -9.75 5.86 -25.38
N MET A 26 -10.35 5.32 -24.31
CA MET A 26 -10.36 5.96 -23.00
C MET A 26 -8.96 5.94 -22.40
N LYS A 27 -8.48 7.10 -21.96
CA LYS A 27 -7.14 7.31 -21.35
C LYS A 27 -7.24 7.99 -19.98
N ASN A 28 -8.43 7.95 -19.39
CA ASN A 28 -8.80 8.58 -18.12
C ASN A 28 -9.11 7.54 -17.02
N ILE A 29 -8.77 6.26 -17.26
CA ILE A 29 -9.01 5.16 -16.32
C ILE A 29 -7.66 4.59 -15.91
N TYR A 30 -7.37 4.61 -14.61
CA TYR A 30 -6.09 4.22 -14.04
C TYR A 30 -6.29 3.03 -13.11
N SER A 31 -5.42 2.03 -13.19
CA SER A 31 -5.43 0.91 -12.24
C SER A 31 -4.87 1.37 -10.89
N ALA A 32 -5.54 1.04 -9.80
CA ALA A 32 -5.10 1.27 -8.43
C ALA A 32 -3.98 0.28 -7.98
N GLY A 33 -3.58 -0.65 -8.84
CA GLY A 33 -2.49 -1.59 -8.60
C GLY A 33 -2.83 -3.03 -9.00
N HIS A 34 -1.82 -3.91 -8.97
CA HIS A 34 -1.93 -5.30 -9.41
C HIS A 34 -2.80 -6.20 -8.50
N ALA A 35 -3.06 -5.77 -7.26
CA ALA A 35 -3.86 -6.51 -6.27
C ALA A 35 -5.11 -5.74 -5.81
N ALA A 36 -5.41 -4.61 -6.45
CA ALA A 36 -6.59 -3.82 -6.11
C ALA A 36 -7.84 -4.49 -6.70
N TYR A 37 -8.55 -5.25 -5.88
CA TYR A 37 -9.83 -5.86 -6.22
C TYR A 37 -10.76 -5.74 -5.03
N ASN A 38 -12.07 -5.65 -5.28
CA ASN A 38 -13.09 -5.50 -4.25
C ASN A 38 -12.76 -4.38 -3.25
N MET A 39 -12.39 -3.21 -3.76
CA MET A 39 -12.03 -2.06 -2.95
C MET A 39 -13.22 -1.59 -2.12
N GLN A 40 -13.03 -1.42 -0.83
CA GLN A 40 -14.05 -0.85 0.03
C GLN A 40 -14.03 0.67 -0.02
N ARG A 41 -15.21 1.29 0.07
CA ARG A 41 -15.36 2.73 0.25
C ARG A 41 -14.76 3.19 1.58
N ASP A 42 -14.94 2.37 2.62
CA ASP A 42 -14.49 2.72 3.96
C ASP A 42 -12.96 2.83 4.01
N HIS A 43 -12.48 3.89 4.66
CA HIS A 43 -11.07 4.27 4.71
C HIS A 43 -10.36 4.41 3.36
N PHE A 44 -11.09 4.50 2.24
CA PHE A 44 -10.48 4.77 0.94
C PHE A 44 -9.92 6.19 0.92
N ARG A 45 -8.64 6.31 0.56
CA ARG A 45 -7.96 7.59 0.39
C ARG A 45 -7.28 7.63 -0.95
N LEU A 46 -7.49 8.70 -1.70
CA LEU A 46 -6.78 8.94 -2.95
C LEU A 46 -6.35 10.39 -3.01
N GLN A 47 -5.11 10.60 -3.43
CA GLN A 47 -4.51 11.89 -3.63
C GLN A 47 -3.89 11.96 -5.01
N ILE A 48 -4.02 13.14 -5.62
CA ILE A 48 -3.34 13.47 -6.85
C ILE A 48 -2.35 14.55 -6.52
N THR A 49 -1.11 14.30 -6.90
CA THR A 49 0.00 15.22 -6.67
C THR A 49 0.73 15.51 -7.95
N TRP A 50 1.33 16.68 -8.03
CA TRP A 50 2.18 17.13 -9.12
C TRP A 50 3.57 17.46 -8.58
N GLN A 51 4.61 16.99 -9.26
CA GLN A 51 6.00 17.23 -8.88
C GLN A 51 6.44 18.63 -9.29
N SER A 52 6.80 19.46 -8.30
CA SER A 52 7.30 20.81 -8.53
C SER A 52 8.78 20.81 -8.92
N ASP A 53 9.11 21.52 -10.00
CA ASP A 53 10.50 21.72 -10.44
C ASP A 53 11.31 22.60 -9.48
N THR A 54 10.65 23.50 -8.73
CA THR A 54 11.34 24.46 -7.87
C THR A 54 11.72 23.85 -6.52
N THR A 55 10.85 23.02 -5.96
CA THR A 55 11.04 22.41 -4.63
C THR A 55 11.43 20.94 -4.70
N GLY A 56 11.25 20.28 -5.85
CA GLY A 56 11.41 18.83 -6.01
C GLY A 56 10.36 18.01 -5.25
N THR A 57 9.38 18.67 -4.62
CA THR A 57 8.34 18.04 -3.81
C THR A 57 7.06 17.83 -4.59
N TYR A 58 6.26 16.87 -4.13
CA TYR A 58 4.94 16.62 -4.67
C TYR A 58 3.91 17.52 -3.98
N LEU A 59 3.25 18.37 -4.76
CA LEU A 59 2.21 19.28 -4.30
C LEU A 59 0.83 18.72 -4.68
N ASN A 60 -0.16 18.88 -3.82
CA ASN A 60 -1.56 18.49 -4.08
C ASN A 60 -2.38 19.61 -4.75
N TYR A 61 -1.73 20.72 -5.16
CA TYR A 61 -2.30 21.84 -5.90
C TYR A 61 -1.28 22.36 -6.91
N ILE A 62 -1.73 23.18 -7.86
CA ILE A 62 -0.86 23.87 -8.83
C ILE A 62 -0.77 25.34 -8.45
N PRO A 63 0.42 25.89 -8.13
CA PRO A 63 0.59 27.26 -7.63
C PRO A 63 0.50 28.30 -8.75
N GLU A 64 -0.65 28.38 -9.43
CA GLU A 64 -0.91 29.34 -10.51
C GLU A 64 -2.27 30.02 -10.33
N ASN A 65 -2.38 31.22 -10.90
CA ASN A 65 -3.61 32.00 -10.86
C ASN A 65 -4.77 31.22 -11.50
N GLY A 66 -5.88 31.07 -10.77
CA GLY A 66 -7.11 30.40 -11.23
C GLY A 66 -7.41 29.04 -10.58
N ILE A 67 -6.38 28.29 -10.18
CA ILE A 67 -6.52 26.99 -9.49
C ILE A 67 -5.61 26.84 -8.25
N GLY A 68 -4.81 27.86 -7.92
CA GLY A 68 -3.84 27.90 -6.82
C GLY A 68 -4.33 27.38 -5.47
N ASP A 69 -5.56 27.73 -5.09
CA ASP A 69 -6.10 27.43 -3.76
C ASP A 69 -6.93 26.13 -3.73
N LYS A 70 -6.98 25.39 -4.85
CA LYS A 70 -7.80 24.19 -4.98
C LYS A 70 -6.94 22.93 -5.03
N LEU A 71 -7.41 21.90 -4.34
CA LEU A 71 -6.81 20.57 -4.45
C LEU A 71 -6.95 20.05 -5.89
N LEU A 72 -5.92 19.39 -6.41
CA LEU A 72 -5.94 18.73 -7.71
C LEU A 72 -7.10 17.74 -7.82
N LEU A 73 -7.47 17.10 -6.71
CA LEU A 73 -8.64 16.24 -6.61
C LEU A 73 -9.93 16.96 -7.01
N GLN A 74 -10.12 18.19 -6.53
CA GLN A 74 -11.27 19.05 -6.85
C GLN A 74 -11.20 19.57 -8.28
N VAL A 75 -10.02 20.05 -8.70
CA VAL A 75 -9.80 20.57 -10.05
C VAL A 75 -10.19 19.52 -11.08
N LEU A 76 -9.76 18.26 -10.86
CA LEU A 76 -9.98 17.10 -11.74
C LEU A 76 -11.32 16.39 -11.52
N GLN A 77 -12.24 17.00 -10.77
CA GLN A 77 -13.62 16.51 -10.56
C GLN A 77 -13.75 15.17 -9.83
N LEU A 78 -12.76 14.81 -9.02
CA LEU A 78 -12.81 13.62 -8.17
C LEU A 78 -13.25 13.93 -6.73
N ASP A 79 -13.43 15.21 -6.40
CA ASP A 79 -13.97 15.71 -5.13
C ASP A 79 -14.95 16.83 -5.47
N ARG A 80 -16.22 16.47 -5.57
CA ARG A 80 -17.37 17.33 -5.85
C ARG A 80 -18.41 17.23 -4.77
N LEU A 81 -18.44 16.12 -4.03
CA LEU A 81 -19.47 15.82 -3.06
C LEU A 81 -18.91 15.81 -1.64
N ASP A 82 -19.79 16.07 -0.66
CA ASP A 82 -19.47 15.84 0.73
C ASP A 82 -19.78 14.39 1.14
N SER A 83 -19.40 14.02 2.37
CA SER A 83 -19.82 12.75 3.00
C SER A 83 -21.32 12.42 2.97
N ARG A 84 -22.21 13.38 2.72
CA ARG A 84 -23.67 13.21 2.60
C ARG A 84 -24.16 13.19 1.15
N ASN A 85 -23.24 13.24 0.18
CA ASN A 85 -23.48 13.34 -1.26
C ASN A 85 -24.13 14.66 -1.71
N ASN A 86 -23.99 15.75 -0.96
CA ASN A 86 -24.35 17.09 -1.43
C ASN A 86 -23.24 17.65 -2.31
N GLU A 87 -23.55 18.57 -3.25
CA GLU A 87 -22.58 19.20 -4.16
C GLU A 87 -21.67 20.22 -3.45
N GLN A 88 -20.85 19.74 -2.52
CA GLN A 88 -19.91 20.54 -1.75
C GLN A 88 -18.61 19.74 -1.55
N PRO A 89 -17.49 20.11 -2.18
CA PRO A 89 -16.21 19.41 -2.01
C PRO A 89 -15.73 19.42 -0.56
N ASP A 90 -15.25 18.29 -0.07
CA ASP A 90 -14.79 18.12 1.32
C ASP A 90 -13.30 17.75 1.46
N GLY A 91 -12.59 17.66 0.34
CA GLY A 91 -11.17 17.33 0.28
C GLY A 91 -10.89 15.83 0.17
N ASN A 92 -11.91 14.98 0.19
CA ASN A 92 -11.78 13.54 0.02
C ASN A 92 -12.23 13.09 -1.38
N PHE A 93 -11.83 11.89 -1.76
CA PHE A 93 -12.21 11.32 -3.03
C PHE A 93 -13.68 10.87 -2.99
N ASP A 94 -14.47 11.31 -3.95
CA ASP A 94 -15.84 10.86 -4.17
C ASP A 94 -15.82 9.40 -4.61
N PHE A 95 -16.09 8.45 -3.72
CA PHE A 95 -16.15 7.03 -4.07
C PHE A 95 -17.51 6.67 -4.70
N LEU A 96 -17.67 6.89 -6.01
CA LEU A 96 -18.91 6.66 -6.75
C LEU A 96 -18.73 5.52 -7.75
N GLU A 97 -19.33 4.37 -7.45
CA GLU A 97 -19.22 3.16 -8.26
C GLU A 97 -19.71 3.42 -9.71
N GLY A 98 -18.89 3.01 -10.68
CA GLY A 98 -19.15 3.20 -12.11
C GLY A 98 -18.92 4.63 -12.63
N TYR A 99 -18.68 5.62 -11.75
CA TYR A 99 -18.45 7.01 -12.13
C TYR A 99 -17.02 7.47 -11.87
N THR A 100 -16.56 7.36 -10.63
CA THR A 100 -15.17 7.68 -10.23
C THR A 100 -14.34 6.44 -9.90
N VAL A 101 -14.98 5.31 -9.64
CA VAL A 101 -14.31 4.07 -9.28
C VAL A 101 -15.03 2.84 -9.84
N ASP A 102 -14.25 1.84 -10.24
CA ASP A 102 -14.68 0.45 -10.46
C ASP A 102 -14.01 -0.36 -9.34
N SER A 103 -14.77 -0.59 -8.26
CA SER A 103 -14.24 -1.22 -7.05
C SER A 103 -13.89 -2.68 -7.26
N GLN A 104 -14.63 -3.36 -8.15
CA GLN A 104 -14.44 -4.76 -8.47
C GLN A 104 -13.10 -5.00 -9.16
N ASN A 105 -12.76 -4.16 -10.15
CA ASN A 105 -11.53 -4.31 -10.94
C ASN A 105 -10.39 -3.39 -10.51
N GLY A 106 -10.55 -2.64 -9.41
CA GLY A 106 -9.50 -1.76 -8.89
C GLY A 106 -9.15 -0.61 -9.82
N ARG A 107 -10.13 0.05 -10.43
CA ARG A 107 -9.86 1.16 -11.36
C ARG A 107 -10.41 2.47 -10.83
N ILE A 108 -9.61 3.52 -10.99
CA ILE A 108 -9.97 4.90 -10.72
C ILE A 108 -10.32 5.55 -12.05
N ILE A 109 -11.50 6.15 -12.12
CA ILE A 109 -12.08 6.73 -13.32
C ILE A 109 -12.12 8.24 -13.11
N PHE A 110 -11.45 8.99 -13.98
CA PHE A 110 -11.59 10.43 -14.00
C PHE A 110 -12.84 10.78 -14.82
N PRO A 111 -13.79 11.58 -14.32
CA PRO A 111 -15.03 11.89 -15.02
C PRO A 111 -14.84 12.92 -16.16
N VAL A 112 -13.63 13.02 -16.68
CA VAL A 112 -13.21 13.87 -17.81
C VAL A 112 -12.32 13.05 -18.74
N VAL A 113 -12.39 13.31 -20.05
CA VAL A 113 -11.71 12.49 -21.08
C VAL A 113 -10.18 12.63 -21.02
N GLU A 114 -9.69 13.84 -20.79
CA GLU A 114 -8.26 14.17 -20.76
C GLU A 114 -7.91 14.99 -19.52
N PRO A 115 -7.94 14.39 -18.31
CA PRO A 115 -7.79 15.12 -17.05
C PRO A 115 -6.51 15.96 -17.00
N PHE A 116 -5.38 15.42 -17.45
CA PHE A 116 -4.07 16.09 -17.39
C PHE A 116 -3.73 16.87 -18.66
N GLY A 117 -4.59 16.84 -19.68
CA GLY A 117 -4.38 17.48 -20.97
C GLY A 117 -5.32 18.66 -21.18
N SER A 118 -6.21 18.54 -22.17
CA SER A 118 -7.10 19.63 -22.59
C SER A 118 -8.04 20.14 -21.48
N TYR A 119 -8.42 19.29 -20.52
CA TYR A 119 -9.25 19.72 -19.40
C TYR A 119 -8.51 20.64 -18.43
N LEU A 120 -7.29 20.25 -18.02
CA LEU A 120 -6.47 21.07 -17.13
C LEU A 120 -6.06 22.39 -17.80
N ARG A 121 -5.73 22.36 -19.10
CA ARG A 121 -5.49 23.56 -19.92
C ARG A 121 -6.63 24.57 -19.80
N LYS A 122 -7.87 24.12 -20.01
CA LYS A 122 -9.08 24.97 -19.90
C LYS A 122 -9.30 25.50 -18.49
N LYS A 123 -8.94 24.74 -17.44
CA LYS A 123 -9.09 25.18 -16.05
C LYS A 123 -8.08 26.23 -15.62
N ILE A 124 -6.85 26.15 -16.14
CA ILE A 124 -5.82 27.18 -15.93
C ILE A 124 -6.20 28.46 -16.69
N GLY A 125 -6.75 28.34 -17.90
CA GLY A 125 -7.31 29.46 -18.66
C GLY A 125 -6.27 30.40 -19.30
N ASN A 126 -4.97 30.15 -19.08
CA ASN A 126 -3.86 30.84 -19.71
C ASN A 126 -2.96 29.81 -20.43
N ASP A 127 -2.93 29.87 -21.76
CA ASP A 127 -2.23 28.88 -22.59
C ASP A 127 -0.73 28.82 -22.28
N VAL A 128 -0.07 29.97 -22.11
CA VAL A 128 1.38 30.04 -21.84
C VAL A 128 1.73 29.39 -20.50
N VAL A 129 0.92 29.64 -19.48
CA VAL A 129 1.13 29.06 -18.14
C VAL A 129 0.77 27.58 -18.14
N SER A 130 -0.31 27.20 -18.83
CA SER A 130 -0.80 25.82 -18.86
C SER A 130 0.23 24.84 -19.41
N GLU A 131 1.03 25.27 -20.38
CA GLU A 131 2.04 24.43 -21.05
C GLU A 131 3.08 23.85 -20.07
N LYS A 132 3.30 24.52 -18.93
CA LYS A 132 4.20 24.03 -17.88
C LYS A 132 3.63 22.85 -17.07
N TYR A 133 2.30 22.73 -17.00
CA TYR A 133 1.62 21.82 -16.09
C TYR A 133 0.91 20.67 -16.78
N ILE A 134 0.46 20.86 -18.02
CA ILE A 134 -0.28 19.84 -18.76
C ILE A 134 0.63 18.73 -19.30
N TYR A 135 0.04 17.57 -19.51
CA TYR A 135 0.67 16.42 -20.14
C TYR A 135 -0.20 15.94 -21.31
N GLU A 136 -0.14 16.70 -22.41
CA GLU A 136 -0.96 16.44 -23.60
C GLU A 136 -0.48 15.20 -24.37
N GLU A 137 0.82 14.93 -24.32
CA GLU A 137 1.47 13.81 -24.99
C GLU A 137 0.96 12.45 -24.48
N LEU A 138 0.42 12.43 -23.25
CA LEU A 138 -0.28 11.26 -22.72
C LEU A 138 -1.50 10.86 -23.57
N TYR A 139 -2.12 11.83 -24.25
CA TYR A 139 -3.37 11.66 -25.00
C TYR A 139 -3.17 11.63 -26.51
N ASP A 140 -2.23 12.41 -27.04
CA ASP A 140 -1.97 12.54 -28.48
C ASP A 140 -0.84 11.62 -29.00
N SER A 141 -0.09 10.98 -28.12
CA SER A 141 1.10 10.19 -28.47
C SER A 141 1.02 8.78 -27.90
N THR A 142 1.85 7.87 -28.42
CA THR A 142 1.93 6.52 -27.85
C THR A 142 2.52 6.56 -26.45
N LEU A 143 2.12 5.62 -25.59
CA LEU A 143 2.61 5.52 -24.21
C LEU A 143 4.14 5.50 -24.14
N THR A 144 4.80 4.85 -25.10
CA THR A 144 6.27 4.77 -25.16
C THR A 144 6.90 6.15 -25.39
N VAL A 145 6.33 6.96 -26.28
CA VAL A 145 6.80 8.33 -26.57
C VAL A 145 6.52 9.24 -25.38
N ALA A 146 5.29 9.21 -24.85
CA ALA A 146 4.93 10.04 -23.70
C ALA A 146 5.87 9.79 -22.50
N ARG A 147 6.25 8.54 -22.24
CA ARG A 147 7.19 8.18 -21.15
C ARG A 147 8.61 8.73 -21.33
N GLN A 148 9.01 9.09 -22.55
CA GLN A 148 10.32 9.69 -22.83
C GLN A 148 10.36 11.19 -22.52
N LEU A 149 9.25 11.79 -22.09
CA LEU A 149 9.09 13.19 -21.71
C LEU A 149 8.91 13.32 -20.18
N PRO A 150 9.96 13.08 -19.37
CA PRO A 150 9.87 13.14 -17.91
C PRO A 150 9.52 14.54 -17.39
N GLU A 151 9.83 15.59 -18.14
CA GLU A 151 9.50 16.98 -17.82
C GLU A 151 7.99 17.26 -17.81
N LYS A 152 7.18 16.42 -18.48
CA LYS A 152 5.72 16.48 -18.47
C LYS A 152 5.10 15.41 -17.57
N ASN A 153 5.76 14.27 -17.43
CA ASN A 153 5.29 13.15 -16.61
C ASN A 153 5.51 13.39 -15.09
N LYS A 154 4.78 14.35 -14.54
CA LYS A 154 4.96 14.86 -13.16
C LYS A 154 3.77 14.58 -12.24
N PHE A 155 2.67 14.04 -12.76
CA PHE A 155 1.50 13.69 -11.96
C PHE A 155 1.65 12.31 -11.33
N ARG A 156 1.31 12.22 -10.05
CA ARG A 156 1.30 10.97 -9.29
C ARG A 156 -0.05 10.80 -8.59
N ILE A 157 -0.68 9.66 -8.86
CA ILE A 157 -1.86 9.18 -8.17
C ILE A 157 -1.37 8.24 -7.07
N SER A 158 -1.69 8.55 -5.82
CA SER A 158 -1.32 7.75 -4.65
C SER A 158 -2.51 7.60 -3.74
N GLY A 159 -2.65 6.45 -3.09
CA GLY A 159 -3.81 6.21 -2.24
C GLY A 159 -3.66 4.95 -1.39
N GLU A 160 -4.66 4.77 -0.55
CA GLU A 160 -4.81 3.65 0.38
C GLU A 160 -6.23 3.11 0.24
N TYR A 161 -6.38 1.80 0.26
CA TYR A 161 -7.68 1.14 0.20
C TYR A 161 -7.67 -0.10 1.08
N ARG A 162 -8.87 -0.54 1.48
CA ARG A 162 -9.08 -1.85 2.10
C ARG A 162 -9.65 -2.83 1.09
N GLY A 163 -9.13 -4.06 1.09
CA GLY A 163 -9.74 -5.20 0.40
C GLY A 163 -10.87 -5.84 1.21
N SER A 164 -11.48 -6.91 0.70
CA SER A 164 -12.51 -7.70 1.42
C SER A 164 -11.93 -8.48 2.62
N PRO A 165 -12.80 -9.06 3.49
CA PRO A 165 -13.47 -8.51 4.68
C PRO A 165 -12.55 -8.23 5.91
N ASP A 166 -13.06 -7.46 6.88
CA ASP A 166 -12.33 -6.88 8.04
C ASP A 166 -11.50 -7.85 8.90
N SER A 167 -11.83 -9.15 8.93
CA SER A 167 -11.12 -10.11 9.77
C SER A 167 -10.05 -10.92 9.03
N GLN A 168 -10.03 -10.89 7.69
CA GLN A 168 -9.20 -11.79 6.89
C GLN A 168 -8.10 -11.02 6.14
N ILE A 169 -6.85 -11.39 6.40
CA ILE A 169 -5.67 -10.82 5.75
C ILE A 169 -5.03 -11.88 4.87
N THR A 170 -5.04 -11.66 3.55
CA THR A 170 -4.35 -12.52 2.59
C THR A 170 -2.86 -12.21 2.58
N LEU A 171 -2.03 -13.24 2.76
CA LEU A 171 -0.57 -13.12 2.80
C LEU A 171 0.09 -13.06 1.42
N ASN A 172 -0.69 -13.24 0.35
CA ASN A 172 -0.21 -13.35 -1.04
C ASN A 172 0.89 -14.40 -1.23
N ALA A 173 0.93 -15.42 -0.37
CA ALA A 173 1.88 -16.52 -0.40
C ALA A 173 1.15 -17.82 -0.05
N MET A 174 1.29 -18.85 -0.87
CA MET A 174 0.72 -20.17 -0.58
C MET A 174 1.76 -21.07 0.09
N ASN A 175 1.30 -22.04 0.88
CA ASN A 175 2.17 -23.00 1.60
C ASN A 175 3.22 -22.31 2.50
N VAL A 176 2.75 -21.41 3.36
CA VAL A 176 3.61 -20.70 4.32
C VAL A 176 4.07 -21.67 5.40
N ALA A 177 5.34 -21.55 5.83
CA ALA A 177 5.88 -22.40 6.88
C ALA A 177 5.15 -22.18 8.23
N ARG A 178 4.83 -23.27 8.94
CA ARG A 178 4.15 -23.16 10.24
C ARG A 178 5.01 -22.40 11.25
N GLY A 179 4.40 -21.44 11.96
CA GLY A 179 5.08 -20.60 12.94
C GLY A 179 5.95 -19.47 12.35
N SER A 180 5.99 -19.30 11.02
CA SER A 180 6.73 -18.20 10.39
C SER A 180 5.95 -16.90 10.28
N VAL A 181 4.66 -16.92 10.61
CA VAL A 181 3.76 -15.77 10.56
C VAL A 181 3.76 -15.09 11.94
N ARG A 182 4.23 -13.85 11.98
CA ARG A 182 4.15 -13.00 13.16
C ARG A 182 3.19 -11.85 12.89
N VAL A 183 2.12 -11.77 13.67
CA VAL A 183 1.13 -10.70 13.58
C VAL A 183 1.34 -9.72 14.73
N THR A 184 1.35 -8.43 14.43
CA THR A 184 1.39 -7.38 15.44
C THR A 184 0.26 -6.37 15.22
N ALA A 185 -0.35 -5.90 16.30
CA ALA A 185 -1.35 -4.84 16.27
C ALA A 185 -0.91 -3.70 17.19
N GLY A 186 -0.80 -2.47 16.64
CA GLY A 186 -0.37 -1.31 17.43
C GLY A 186 1.00 -1.47 18.11
N GLY A 187 1.88 -2.29 17.54
CA GLY A 187 3.21 -2.61 18.10
C GLY A 187 3.24 -3.79 19.09
N VAL A 188 2.09 -4.34 19.49
CA VAL A 188 2.01 -5.53 20.35
C VAL A 188 1.95 -6.78 19.48
N THR A 189 2.79 -7.79 19.78
CA THR A 189 2.73 -9.08 19.09
C THR A 189 1.52 -9.86 19.57
N LEU A 190 0.67 -10.29 18.62
CA LEU A 190 -0.53 -11.07 18.89
C LEU A 190 -0.19 -12.55 19.10
N THR A 191 -1.09 -13.26 19.78
CA THR A 191 -0.91 -14.70 20.05
C THR A 191 -1.74 -15.55 19.08
N GLU A 192 -1.09 -16.43 18.33
CA GLU A 192 -1.78 -17.39 17.45
C GLU A 192 -2.66 -18.36 18.27
N GLY A 193 -3.89 -18.60 17.81
CA GLY A 193 -4.91 -19.41 18.49
C GLY A 193 -5.75 -18.65 19.51
N VAL A 194 -5.32 -17.45 19.93
CA VAL A 194 -6.06 -16.59 20.88
C VAL A 194 -6.54 -15.31 20.21
N ASP A 195 -5.63 -14.60 19.54
CA ASP A 195 -5.92 -13.32 18.90
C ASP A 195 -6.17 -13.45 17.40
N TYR A 196 -5.51 -14.41 16.75
CA TYR A 196 -5.66 -14.71 15.33
C TYR A 196 -5.46 -16.20 15.05
N THR A 197 -5.87 -16.65 13.87
CA THR A 197 -5.62 -17.99 13.33
C THR A 197 -4.98 -17.87 11.95
N VAL A 198 -4.19 -18.86 11.55
CA VAL A 198 -3.50 -18.88 10.25
C VAL A 198 -3.86 -20.15 9.50
N ASP A 199 -4.40 -19.99 8.29
CA ASP A 199 -4.41 -21.06 7.29
C ASP A 199 -3.09 -20.99 6.51
N TYR A 200 -2.18 -21.89 6.87
CA TYR A 200 -0.85 -21.98 6.26
C TYR A 200 -0.88 -22.51 4.82
N VAL A 201 -1.95 -23.20 4.42
CA VAL A 201 -2.09 -23.74 3.06
C VAL A 201 -2.56 -22.63 2.12
N SER A 202 -3.66 -21.96 2.49
CA SER A 202 -4.20 -20.85 1.70
C SER A 202 -3.42 -19.54 1.86
N GLY A 203 -2.58 -19.43 2.90
CA GLY A 203 -1.82 -18.22 3.18
C GLY A 203 -2.68 -17.10 3.68
N THR A 204 -3.55 -17.39 4.64
CA THR A 204 -4.56 -16.43 5.10
C THR A 204 -4.58 -16.34 6.61
N VAL A 205 -4.57 -15.13 7.14
CA VAL A 205 -4.65 -14.84 8.58
C VAL A 205 -6.05 -14.35 8.90
N ASN A 206 -6.71 -14.97 9.88
CA ASN A 206 -8.02 -14.54 10.37
C ASN A 206 -7.89 -14.01 11.80
N ILE A 207 -8.15 -12.73 12.00
CA ILE A 207 -8.16 -12.07 13.31
C ILE A 207 -9.45 -12.46 14.02
N ILE A 208 -9.33 -13.12 15.17
CA ILE A 208 -10.47 -13.61 15.97
C ILE A 208 -10.78 -12.67 17.15
N ASN A 209 -9.80 -11.87 17.60
CA ASN A 209 -10.00 -10.90 18.68
C ASN A 209 -10.79 -9.67 18.19
N GLN A 210 -12.06 -9.62 18.60
CA GLN A 210 -13.01 -8.55 18.24
C GLN A 210 -12.61 -7.17 18.78
N ALA A 211 -11.87 -7.08 19.88
CA ALA A 211 -11.44 -5.80 20.43
C ALA A 211 -10.44 -5.10 19.49
N ILE A 212 -9.58 -5.87 18.82
CA ILE A 212 -8.61 -5.35 17.85
C ILE A 212 -9.34 -4.85 16.60
N LEU A 213 -10.32 -5.61 16.12
CA LEU A 213 -11.15 -5.26 14.96
C LEU A 213 -11.98 -3.99 15.23
N ALA A 214 -12.68 -3.95 16.37
CA ALA A 214 -13.53 -2.83 16.75
C ALA A 214 -12.74 -1.54 17.01
N ALA A 215 -11.50 -1.64 17.49
CA ALA A 215 -10.62 -0.49 17.69
C ALA A 215 -10.03 0.07 16.38
N GLY A 216 -10.12 -0.67 15.26
CA GLY A 216 -9.51 -0.27 13.99
C GLY A 216 -7.98 -0.18 14.05
N THR A 217 -7.36 -0.88 15.00
CA THR A 217 -5.91 -0.83 15.23
C THR A 217 -5.17 -1.38 14.00
N PRO A 218 -4.16 -0.67 13.46
CA PRO A 218 -3.37 -1.19 12.35
C PRO A 218 -2.71 -2.52 12.70
N VAL A 219 -3.02 -3.55 11.92
CA VAL A 219 -2.43 -4.88 12.02
C VAL A 219 -1.37 -5.01 10.94
N SER A 220 -0.16 -5.40 11.33
CA SER A 220 0.92 -5.75 10.40
C SER A 220 1.27 -7.22 10.54
N VAL A 221 1.45 -7.87 9.40
CA VAL A 221 1.82 -9.29 9.35
C VAL A 221 3.18 -9.39 8.69
N THR A 222 4.12 -9.99 9.39
CA THR A 222 5.40 -10.40 8.81
C THR A 222 5.39 -11.91 8.62
N LEU A 223 5.92 -12.34 7.49
CA LEU A 223 6.01 -13.74 7.13
C LEU A 223 7.41 -14.02 6.63
N GLU A 224 7.93 -15.19 6.98
CA GLU A 224 9.06 -15.77 6.28
C GLU A 224 8.51 -16.73 5.22
N SER A 225 8.68 -16.38 3.94
CA SER A 225 8.28 -17.23 2.83
C SER A 225 9.50 -17.91 2.23
N GLN A 226 9.44 -19.23 2.09
CA GLN A 226 10.36 -19.98 1.25
C GLN A 226 9.96 -19.85 -0.23
N GLN A 227 9.97 -18.62 -0.78
CA GLN A 227 9.74 -18.46 -2.21
C GLN A 227 10.85 -19.17 -2.97
N MET A 228 10.47 -20.24 -3.68
CA MET A 228 11.32 -21.22 -4.36
C MET A 228 12.13 -20.65 -5.55
N MET A 229 12.16 -19.33 -5.73
CA MET A 229 12.70 -18.62 -6.90
C MET A 229 13.86 -17.67 -6.58
N GLN A 230 14.31 -17.55 -5.32
CA GLN A 230 15.56 -16.83 -5.03
C GLN A 230 16.76 -17.74 -5.30
N MET A 231 17.30 -17.64 -6.52
CA MET A 231 18.52 -18.34 -6.94
C MET A 231 19.80 -17.82 -6.24
N GLN A 232 19.71 -16.73 -5.47
CA GLN A 232 20.86 -16.18 -4.72
C GLN A 232 21.21 -17.07 -3.53
N ARG A 233 22.49 -17.41 -3.38
CA ARG A 233 22.95 -18.21 -2.25
C ARG A 233 23.02 -17.33 -1.01
N LYS A 234 22.18 -17.66 -0.02
CA LYS A 234 22.14 -17.01 1.30
C LYS A 234 22.97 -17.81 2.30
N THR A 235 23.80 -17.14 3.09
CA THR A 235 24.59 -17.76 4.17
C THR A 235 24.32 -16.99 5.44
N LEU A 236 23.80 -17.67 6.45
CA LEU A 236 23.62 -17.16 7.80
C LEU A 236 24.53 -17.96 8.74
N MET A 237 25.44 -17.29 9.43
CA MET A 237 26.31 -17.87 10.44
C MET A 237 26.12 -17.08 11.72
N GLY A 238 25.98 -17.73 12.87
CA GLY A 238 25.80 -17.04 14.12
C GLY A 238 26.29 -17.82 15.31
N LEU A 239 26.60 -17.09 16.37
CA LEU A 239 26.97 -17.57 17.68
C LEU A 239 26.09 -16.86 18.70
N ASP A 240 25.40 -17.65 19.51
CA ASP A 240 24.59 -17.15 20.62
C ASP A 240 25.16 -17.72 21.91
N LEU A 241 25.49 -16.84 22.85
CA LEU A 241 26.00 -17.19 24.17
C LEU A 241 24.95 -16.79 25.19
N GLN A 242 24.48 -17.75 25.96
CA GLN A 242 23.60 -17.50 27.10
C GLN A 242 24.30 -17.96 28.38
N TYR A 243 24.24 -17.11 29.41
CA TYR A 243 24.77 -17.40 30.73
C TYR A 243 23.71 -17.10 31.79
N ASP A 244 23.33 -18.14 32.53
CA ASP A 244 22.37 -18.02 33.63
C ASP A 244 23.13 -17.64 34.91
N LEU A 245 23.13 -16.34 35.25
CA LEU A 245 23.75 -15.84 36.48
C LEU A 245 23.02 -16.33 37.74
N SER A 246 21.71 -16.53 37.64
CA SER A 246 20.88 -17.07 38.72
C SER A 246 19.62 -17.73 38.16
N LYS A 247 18.84 -18.40 39.02
CA LYS A 247 17.52 -18.99 38.67
C LYS A 247 16.52 -17.97 38.10
N HIS A 248 16.77 -16.67 38.27
CA HIS A 248 15.86 -15.58 37.94
C HIS A 248 16.48 -14.56 36.98
N LEU A 249 17.76 -14.70 36.63
CA LEU A 249 18.48 -13.74 35.79
C LEU A 249 19.36 -14.50 34.80
N SER A 250 19.07 -14.35 33.51
CA SER A 250 19.93 -14.80 32.43
C SER A 250 20.38 -13.61 31.57
N LEU A 251 21.61 -13.70 31.10
CA LEU A 251 22.28 -12.71 30.29
C LEU A 251 22.81 -13.43 29.06
N GLY A 252 22.58 -12.88 27.88
CA GLY A 252 23.08 -13.44 26.65
C GLY A 252 23.56 -12.41 25.66
N ALA A 253 24.37 -12.88 24.71
CA ALA A 253 24.93 -12.11 23.63
C ALA A 253 24.85 -12.91 22.35
N THR A 254 24.36 -12.28 21.29
CA THR A 254 24.16 -12.89 19.98
C THR A 254 25.03 -12.15 18.98
N LEU A 255 25.77 -12.88 18.16
CA LEU A 255 26.50 -12.37 17.01
C LEU A 255 26.10 -13.18 15.78
N MET A 256 25.56 -12.53 14.77
CA MET A 256 25.09 -13.15 13.53
C MET A 256 25.66 -12.42 12.34
N HIS A 257 26.11 -13.16 11.34
CA HIS A 257 26.54 -12.67 10.05
C HIS A 257 25.65 -13.25 8.96
N TYR A 258 24.97 -12.37 8.25
CA TYR A 258 24.14 -12.66 7.09
C TYR A 258 24.83 -12.15 5.83
N SER A 259 24.99 -13.01 4.82
CA SER A 259 25.63 -12.68 3.56
C SER A 259 24.90 -13.33 2.40
N GLU A 260 24.53 -12.51 1.42
CA GLU A 260 23.96 -12.94 0.15
C GLU A 260 25.02 -12.86 -0.94
N LYS A 261 25.11 -13.90 -1.78
CA LYS A 261 25.98 -13.89 -2.95
C LYS A 261 25.15 -13.65 -4.22
N PRO A 262 25.43 -12.59 -4.99
CA PRO A 262 24.72 -12.32 -6.23
C PRO A 262 25.07 -13.37 -7.29
N LEU A 263 24.13 -13.61 -8.21
CA LEU A 263 24.32 -14.52 -9.34
C LEU A 263 25.21 -13.91 -10.43
N THR A 264 25.16 -12.59 -10.58
CA THR A 264 25.94 -11.82 -11.55
C THR A 264 26.88 -10.86 -10.82
N MET A 265 28.01 -10.51 -11.44
CA MET A 265 28.94 -9.53 -10.89
C MET A 265 28.41 -8.09 -10.98
N LYS A 266 27.42 -7.85 -11.84
CA LYS A 266 26.77 -6.56 -12.04
C LYS A 266 25.29 -6.72 -11.71
N PRO A 267 24.90 -6.54 -10.43
CA PRO A 267 23.49 -6.56 -10.05
C PRO A 267 22.77 -5.34 -10.63
N PHE A 268 21.48 -5.50 -10.92
CA PHE A 268 20.61 -4.38 -11.24
C PHE A 268 20.24 -3.62 -9.96
N PHE A 269 19.82 -2.36 -10.10
CA PHE A 269 19.31 -1.60 -8.98
C PHE A 269 18.03 -2.26 -8.44
N GLY A 270 17.97 -2.52 -7.13
CA GLY A 270 16.92 -3.30 -6.46
C GLY A 270 17.25 -4.78 -6.24
N ASP A 271 18.27 -5.33 -6.91
CA ASP A 271 18.77 -6.70 -6.73
C ASP A 271 20.09 -6.74 -5.95
N GLU A 272 20.37 -5.69 -5.16
CA GLU A 272 21.59 -5.62 -4.36
C GLU A 272 21.63 -6.71 -3.30
N SER A 273 22.73 -7.47 -3.27
CA SER A 273 22.94 -8.47 -2.22
C SER A 273 23.28 -7.81 -0.88
N SER A 274 22.63 -8.28 0.17
CA SER A 274 22.84 -7.78 1.52
C SER A 274 23.98 -8.50 2.24
N LYS A 275 24.75 -7.75 3.04
CA LYS A 275 25.80 -8.30 3.90
C LYS A 275 25.78 -7.58 5.24
N ASN A 276 25.07 -8.17 6.20
CA ASN A 276 24.81 -7.57 7.49
C ASN A 276 25.46 -8.39 8.60
N THR A 277 26.07 -7.71 9.56
CA THR A 277 26.46 -8.33 10.84
C THR A 277 25.57 -7.74 11.91
N LEU A 278 24.76 -8.59 12.53
CA LEU A 278 23.90 -8.24 13.63
C LEU A 278 24.54 -8.71 14.92
N TRP A 279 24.60 -7.82 15.90
CA TRP A 279 25.07 -8.17 17.25
C TRP A 279 24.06 -7.61 18.25
N GLY A 280 23.87 -8.31 19.35
CA GLY A 280 22.93 -7.91 20.37
C GLY A 280 23.26 -8.53 21.70
N THR A 281 22.73 -7.92 22.76
CA THR A 281 22.71 -8.50 24.10
C THR A 281 21.27 -8.58 24.55
N HIS A 282 20.94 -9.62 25.30
CA HIS A 282 19.61 -9.81 25.85
C HIS A 282 19.73 -10.14 27.34
N VAL A 283 18.85 -9.52 28.13
CA VAL A 283 18.75 -9.76 29.58
C VAL A 283 17.34 -10.21 29.86
N ASN A 284 17.21 -11.34 30.53
CA ASN A 284 15.93 -11.86 30.95
C ASN A 284 15.92 -11.98 32.47
N TYR A 285 15.02 -11.26 33.11
CA TYR A 285 14.82 -11.28 34.54
C TYR A 285 13.38 -11.73 34.81
N LYS A 286 13.22 -12.80 35.60
CA LYS A 286 11.90 -13.32 35.99
C LYS A 286 11.86 -13.58 37.48
N ARG A 287 11.05 -12.83 38.23
CA ARG A 287 10.90 -13.02 39.67
C ARG A 287 9.44 -13.01 40.10
N GLN A 288 9.07 -13.98 40.94
CA GLN A 288 7.76 -13.99 41.59
C GLN A 288 7.69 -12.92 42.68
N SER A 289 6.62 -12.13 42.69
CA SER A 289 6.38 -11.05 43.66
C SER A 289 5.07 -11.23 44.40
N TYR A 290 5.16 -11.78 45.61
CA TYR A 290 4.03 -11.88 46.53
C TYR A 290 3.49 -10.51 46.98
N ALA A 291 4.35 -9.48 46.99
CA ALA A 291 3.92 -8.13 47.33
C ALA A 291 2.94 -7.56 46.28
N LEU A 292 3.17 -7.87 45.00
CA LEU A 292 2.26 -7.48 43.92
C LEU A 292 0.95 -8.25 44.00
N THR A 293 1.03 -9.56 44.26
CA THR A 293 -0.15 -10.41 44.48
C THR A 293 -1.01 -9.87 45.62
N ASN A 294 -0.40 -9.58 46.77
CA ASN A 294 -1.11 -9.05 47.94
C ASN A 294 -1.66 -7.63 47.74
N LEU A 295 -1.07 -6.83 46.85
CA LEU A 295 -1.58 -5.50 46.53
C LEU A 295 -2.83 -5.57 45.66
N ILE A 296 -2.85 -6.50 44.70
CA ILE A 296 -4.02 -6.76 43.85
C ILE A 296 -5.15 -7.38 44.69
N ASP A 297 -4.82 -8.27 45.62
CA ASP A 297 -5.78 -8.92 46.53
C ASP A 297 -6.44 -7.95 47.53
N ARG A 298 -5.90 -6.74 47.69
CA ARG A 298 -6.51 -5.68 48.52
C ARG A 298 -7.59 -4.88 47.79
N LEU A 299 -7.76 -5.07 46.48
CA LEU A 299 -8.83 -4.40 45.73
C LEU A 299 -10.17 -5.09 46.03
N PRO A 300 -11.23 -4.34 46.37
CA PRO A 300 -12.54 -4.94 46.58
C PRO A 300 -13.00 -5.64 45.30
N PHE A 301 -13.58 -6.84 45.46
CA PHE A 301 -14.08 -7.72 44.39
C PHE A 301 -13.02 -8.48 43.54
N VAL A 302 -11.76 -8.55 43.99
CA VAL A 302 -10.70 -9.34 43.33
C VAL A 302 -10.10 -10.35 44.32
N GLU A 303 -10.07 -11.64 43.96
CA GLU A 303 -9.34 -12.68 44.70
C GLU A 303 -8.12 -13.14 43.88
N ALA A 304 -6.93 -12.67 44.24
CA ALA A 304 -5.70 -12.92 43.50
C ALA A 304 -4.88 -14.04 44.16
N THR A 305 -5.19 -15.29 43.85
CA THR A 305 -4.49 -16.47 44.40
C THR A 305 -3.28 -16.93 43.57
N ALA A 306 -3.17 -16.50 42.31
CA ALA A 306 -2.04 -16.84 41.44
C ALA A 306 -0.81 -15.94 41.71
N PRO A 307 0.42 -16.49 41.78
CA PRO A 307 1.62 -15.70 42.02
C PRO A 307 1.92 -14.76 40.85
N SER A 308 2.09 -13.47 41.16
CA SER A 308 2.43 -12.44 40.17
C SER A 308 3.91 -12.56 39.77
N GLN A 309 4.20 -12.35 38.49
CA GLN A 309 5.57 -12.39 37.96
C GLN A 309 5.97 -10.99 37.44
N LEU A 310 7.24 -10.65 37.67
CA LEU A 310 7.95 -9.50 37.10
C LEU A 310 9.02 -10.01 36.15
#